data_AF-A0A6P0VYK9-F1
#
_entry.id   AF-A0A6P0VYK9-F1
#
_cell.length_a   1.000
_cell.length_b   1.000
_cell.length_c   1.000
_cell.angle_alpha   90.00
_cell.angle_beta   90.00
_cell.angle_gamma   90.00
#
_symmetry.space_group_name_H-M   'P 1'
#
loop_
_entity.id
_entity.type
_entity.pdbx_description
1 polymer ?
#
loop_
_entity_poly.entity_id
_entity_poly.type
_entity_poly.pdbx_seq_one_letter_code
_entity_poly.pdbx_strand_id
1 'polypeptide(L)' 'MKLSPLYLQWREEALREGEQQGMCLMLESMLEVKFGVIDEALSQIVEPLSQLPAKESTQLIWQLSREELLAQFSEQKGI' A
#
# COMPACT_ATOMS: atom_id res chain seq x y z
N MET A 1 8.00 -29.51 -22.28
CA MET A 1 7.25 -29.85 -21.05
C MET A 1 6.17 -28.80 -20.85
N LYS A 2 4.89 -29.19 -20.70
CA LYS A 2 3.83 -28.26 -20.28
C LYS A 2 3.94 -28.13 -18.75
N LEU A 3 4.05 -26.91 -18.24
CA LEU A 3 4.06 -26.64 -16.80
C LEU A 3 2.74 -27.15 -16.19
N SER A 4 2.81 -27.71 -14.98
CA SER A 4 1.59 -28.14 -14.27
C SER A 4 0.74 -26.91 -13.95
N PRO A 5 -0.61 -27.01 -13.93
CA PRO A 5 -1.48 -25.91 -13.55
C PRO A 5 -1.13 -25.29 -12.20
N LEU A 6 -0.66 -26.13 -11.25
CA LEU A 6 -0.23 -25.70 -9.92
C LEU A 6 0.99 -24.76 -9.96
N TYR A 7 1.95 -25.00 -10.85
CA TYR A 7 3.12 -24.11 -11.00
C TYR A 7 2.72 -22.74 -11.55
N LEU A 8 1.77 -22.69 -12.48
CA LEU A 8 1.26 -21.43 -13.03
C LEU A 8 0.54 -20.61 -11.95
N GLN A 9 -0.31 -21.27 -11.15
CA GLN A 9 -0.99 -20.63 -10.02
C GLN A 9 0.00 -20.07 -9.00
N TRP A 10 0.97 -20.87 -8.58
CA TRP A 10 1.99 -20.43 -7.62
C TRP A 10 2.81 -19.24 -8.15
N ARG A 11 3.13 -19.24 -9.45
CA ARG A 11 3.83 -18.12 -10.08
C ARG A 11 2.99 -16.84 -10.11
N GLU A 12 1.69 -16.95 -10.41
CA GLU A 12 0.77 -15.80 -10.39
C GLU A 12 0.61 -15.24 -8.98
N GLU A 13 0.51 -16.10 -7.97
CA GLU A 13 0.43 -15.70 -6.57
C GLU A 13 1.70 -14.99 -6.11
N ALA A 14 2.88 -15.56 -6.40
CA ALA A 14 4.16 -14.93 -6.09
C ALA A 14 4.35 -13.57 -6.78
N LEU A 15 3.85 -13.42 -8.02
CA LEU A 15 3.88 -12.13 -8.71
C LEU A 15 2.98 -11.10 -8.01
N ARG A 16 1.76 -11.49 -7.64
CA ARG A 16 0.83 -10.61 -6.92
C ARG A 16 1.37 -10.19 -5.56
N GLU A 17 1.97 -11.12 -4.81
CA GLU A 17 2.62 -10.81 -3.53
C GLU A 17 3.78 -9.82 -3.72
N GLY A 18 4.61 -10.03 -4.75
CA GLY A 18 5.71 -9.12 -5.07
C GLY A 18 5.24 -7.72 -5.49
N GLU A 19 4.17 -7.63 -6.29
CA GLU A 19 3.55 -6.35 -6.65
C GLU A 19 2.99 -5.63 -5.43
N GLN A 20 2.30 -6.35 -4.54
CA GLN A 20 1.75 -5.79 -3.30
C GLN A 20 2.85 -5.27 -2.37
N GLN A 21 3.89 -6.08 -2.13
CA GLN A 21 5.02 -5.69 -1.30
C GLN A 21 5.77 -4.49 -1.89
N GLY A 22 6.00 -4.48 -3.21
CA GLY A 22 6.61 -3.36 -3.90
C GLY A 22 5.80 -2.08 -3.77
N MET A 23 4.46 -2.18 -3.85
CA MET A 23 3.55 -1.06 -3.64
C MET A 23 3.64 -0.52 -2.20
N CYS A 24 3.60 -1.39 -1.18
CA CYS A 24 3.74 -0.98 0.21
C CYS A 24 5.06 -0.25 0.46
N LEU A 25 6.20 -0.79 0.00
CA LEU A 25 7.53 -0.18 0.16
C LEU A 25 7.62 1.20 -0.53
N MET A 26 7.01 1.33 -1.71
CA MET A 26 6.95 2.60 -2.44
C MET A 26 6.14 3.65 -1.66
N LEU A 27 4.99 3.26 -1.12
CA LEU A 27 4.15 4.14 -0.30
C LEU A 27 4.83 4.53 1.01
N GLU A 28 5.47 3.59 1.71
CA GLU A 28 6.27 3.87 2.90
C GLU A 28 7.34 4.92 2.58
N SER A 29 8.13 4.72 1.53
CA SER A 29 9.16 5.67 1.12
C SER A 29 8.59 7.07 0.85
N MET A 30 7.40 7.15 0.23
CA MET A 30 6.74 8.44 -0.03
C MET A 30 6.24 9.12 1.24
N LEU A 31 5.64 8.35 2.16
CA LEU A 31 5.23 8.85 3.47
C LEU A 31 6.45 9.36 4.24
N GLU A 32 7.56 8.63 4.21
CA GLU A 32 8.80 9.02 4.87
C GLU A 32 9.37 10.33 4.31
N VAL A 33 9.43 10.45 2.98
CA VAL A 33 9.90 11.66 2.31
C VAL A 33 9.02 12.86 2.62
N LYS A 34 7.70 12.68 2.72
CA LYS A 34 6.76 13.80 2.89
C LYS A 34 6.56 14.20 4.35
N PHE A 35 6.40 13.24 5.24
CA PHE A 35 5.99 13.46 6.63
C PHE A 35 7.12 13.22 7.64
N GLY A 36 8.27 12.71 7.19
CA GLY A 36 9.35 12.26 8.07
C GLY A 36 9.10 10.84 8.57
N VAL A 37 9.66 10.49 9.72
CA VAL A 37 9.63 9.12 10.25
C VAL A 37 8.21 8.53 10.27
N ILE A 38 8.07 7.33 9.71
CA ILE A 38 6.82 6.56 9.77
C ILE A 38 6.65 6.02 11.20
N ASP A 39 5.74 6.64 11.93
CA ASP A 39 5.31 6.15 13.23
C ASP A 39 4.26 5.04 13.10
N GLU A 40 3.84 4.48 14.24
CA GLU A 40 2.85 3.40 14.29
C GLU A 40 1.53 3.79 13.61
N ALA A 41 1.12 5.05 13.68
CA ALA A 41 -0.12 5.51 13.06
C ALA A 41 -0.02 5.50 11.53
N LEU A 42 1.09 6.00 10.98
CA LEU A 42 1.34 5.96 9.54
C LEU A 42 1.56 4.54 9.02
N SER A 43 2.23 3.68 9.79
CA SER A 43 2.43 2.28 9.41
C SER A 43 1.10 1.53 9.24
N GLN A 44 0.11 1.79 10.10
CA GLN A 44 -1.20 1.15 10.03
C GLN A 44 -2.03 1.52 8.79
N ILE A 45 -1.71 2.64 8.11
CA ILE A 45 -2.45 3.07 6.92
C ILE A 45 -1.78 2.65 5.61
N VAL A 46 -0.54 2.13 5.64
CA VAL A 46 0.21 1.67 4.44
C VAL A 46 -0.55 0.57 3.72
N GLU A 47 -0.99 -0.46 4.45
CA GLU A 47 -1.74 -1.57 3.85
C GLU A 47 -3.07 -1.11 3.24
N PRO A 48 -3.95 -0.36 3.94
CA PRO A 48 -5.13 0.26 3.34
C PRO A 48 -4.83 1.13 2.10
N LEU A 49 -3.78 1.95 2.13
CA LEU A 49 -3.35 2.77 1.00
C LEU A 49 -2.92 1.93 -0.20
N SER A 50 -2.25 0.81 0.05
CA SER A 50 -1.78 -0.10 -1.00
C SER A 50 -2.90 -0.85 -1.73
N GLN A 51 -4.10 -0.91 -1.14
CA GLN A 51 -5.29 -1.47 -1.80
C GLN A 51 -5.94 -0.49 -2.80
N LEU A 52 -5.58 0.80 -2.73
CA LEU A 52 -6.07 1.81 -3.68
C LEU A 52 -5.28 1.76 -4.99
N PRO A 53 -5.87 2.20 -6.12
CA PRO A 53 -5.14 2.40 -7.35
C PRO A 53 -3.90 3.28 -7.14
N ALA A 54 -2.77 2.92 -7.75
CA ALA A 54 -1.49 3.58 -7.48
C ALA A 54 -1.49 5.11 -7.66
N LYS A 55 -2.27 5.60 -8.63
CA LYS A 55 -2.45 7.04 -8.85
C LYS A 55 -3.19 7.70 -7.69
N GLU A 56 -4.21 7.05 -7.15
CA GLU A 56 -5.05 7.57 -6.08
C GLU A 56 -4.27 7.64 -4.76
N SER A 57 -3.60 6.56 -4.37
CA SER A 57 -2.74 6.56 -3.17
C SER A 57 -1.61 7.60 -3.26
N THR A 58 -0.96 7.71 -4.42
CA THR A 58 0.03 8.76 -4.70
C THR A 58 -0.55 10.17 -4.55
N GLN A 59 -1.76 10.40 -5.07
CA GLN A 59 -2.45 11.69 -4.97
C GLN A 59 -2.83 12.04 -3.54
N LEU A 60 -3.37 11.08 -2.77
CA LEU A 60 -3.72 11.28 -1.36
C LEU A 60 -2.48 11.65 -0.54
N ILE A 61 -1.40 10.88 -0.69
CA ILE A 61 -0.14 11.19 -0.01
C ILE A 61 0.35 12.57 -0.42
N TRP A 62 0.26 12.99 -1.68
CA TRP A 62 0.72 14.31 -2.11
C TRP A 62 -0.15 15.45 -1.60
N GLN A 63 -1.47 15.29 -1.62
CA GLN A 63 -2.43 16.37 -1.36
C GLN A 63 -2.74 16.59 0.12
N LEU A 64 -2.78 15.53 0.92
CA LEU A 64 -3.26 15.60 2.30
C LEU A 64 -2.13 15.83 3.30
N SER A 65 -2.40 16.57 4.37
CA SER A 65 -1.53 16.56 5.56
C SER A 65 -1.53 15.17 6.22
N ARG A 66 -0.57 14.95 7.12
CA ARG A 66 -0.47 13.72 7.90
C ARG A 66 -1.77 13.44 8.66
N GLU A 67 -2.30 14.47 9.32
CA GLU A 67 -3.51 14.37 10.14
C GLU A 67 -4.75 14.09 9.30
N GLU A 68 -4.89 14.75 8.14
CA GLU A 68 -6.00 14.50 7.20
C GLU A 68 -5.92 13.09 6.61
N LEU A 69 -4.72 12.63 6.26
CA LEU A 69 -4.51 11.28 5.75
C LEU A 69 -4.89 10.24 6.82
N LEU A 70 -4.39 10.39 8.04
CA LEU A 70 -4.74 9.49 9.15
C LEU A 70 -6.24 9.52 9.46
N ALA A 71 -6.87 10.71 9.45
CA ALA A 71 -8.30 10.85 9.66
C ALA A 71 -9.10 10.04 8.62
N GLN A 72 -8.76 10.19 7.33
CA GLN A 72 -9.45 9.51 6.24
C GLN A 72 -9.43 7.97 6.36
N PHE A 73 -8.29 7.40 6.77
CA PHE A 73 -8.15 5.95 6.93
C PHE A 73 -8.62 5.45 8.31
N SER A 74 -8.73 6.31 9.31
CA SER A 74 -9.34 5.98 10.60
C SER A 74 -10.86 5.89 10.53
N GLU A 75 -11.51 6.72 9.70
CA GLU A 75 -12.97 6.66 9.46
C GLU A 75 -13.38 5.41 8.64
N GLN A 76 -12.52 4.93 7.75
CA GLN A 76 -12.76 3.70 6.99
C GLN A 76 -12.71 2.42 7.83
N LYS A 77 -12.09 2.46 9.03
CA LYS A 77 -12.05 1.33 9.98
C LYS A 77 -13.36 1.14 10.78
N GLY A 78 -14.39 1.96 10.50
CA GLY A 78 -15.66 2.03 11.22
C GLY A 78 -16.83 1.20 10.64
N ILE A 79 -16.57 0.05 10.00
CA ILE A 79 -17.61 -0.91 9.56
C ILE A 79 -17.22 -2.32 9.99
#